data_AF-A0A7V1GTE6-F1
#
_entry.id   AF-A0A7V1GTE6-F1
#
_cell.length_a   1.000
_cell.length_b   1.000
_cell.length_c   1.000
_cell.angle_alpha   90.00
_cell.angle_beta   90.00
_cell.angle_gamma   90.00
#
_symmetry.space_group_name_H-M   'P 1'
#
loop_
_entity.id
_entity.type
_entity.pdbx_description
1 polymer ?
#
loop_
_entity_poly.entity_id
_entity_poly.type
_entity_poly.pdbx_seq_one_letter_code
_entity_poly.pdbx_strand_id
1 'polypeptide(L)'
;MRCSHCGRAVRDTVHYRDGYSVDYHFLYTGEVQTDETWDETEAVTRVVVHVRNPRFLFTCADCYARADVQEERSRWFAPELESRE
;
A
#
# COMPACT_ATOMS: atom_id res chain seq x y z
N MET A 1 -14.26 8.84 3.31
CA MET A 1 -13.14 8.43 2.42
C MET A 1 -13.57 8.58 0.98
N ARG A 2 -12.67 8.92 0.04
CA ARG A 2 -13.01 9.09 -1.39
C ARG A 2 -11.99 8.37 -2.26
N CYS A 3 -12.45 7.80 -3.37
CA CYS A 3 -11.59 7.17 -4.35
C CYS A 3 -10.61 8.19 -4.95
N SER A 4 -9.31 7.89 -4.92
CA SER A 4 -8.24 8.74 -5.44
C SER A 4 -8.28 8.89 -6.97
N HIS A 5 -9.00 8.02 -7.70
CA HIS A 5 -9.06 8.04 -9.17
C HIS A 5 -10.34 8.69 -9.71
N CYS A 6 -11.51 8.44 -9.08
CA CYS A 6 -12.80 8.91 -9.58
C CYS A 6 -13.54 9.86 -8.62
N GLY A 7 -13.02 10.11 -7.41
CA GLY A 7 -13.62 11.00 -6.42
C GLY A 7 -14.89 10.46 -5.74
N ARG A 8 -15.40 9.29 -6.15
CA ARG A 8 -16.55 8.62 -5.54
C ARG A 8 -16.31 8.43 -4.05
N ALA A 9 -17.29 8.80 -3.22
CA ALA A 9 -17.24 8.47 -1.80
C ALA A 9 -17.25 6.95 -1.62
N VAL A 10 -16.35 6.43 -0.80
CA VAL A 10 -16.26 5.00 -0.47
C VAL A 10 -16.61 4.78 1.00
N ARG A 11 -17.16 3.61 1.29
CA ARG A 11 -17.64 3.17 2.61
C ARG A 11 -16.80 2.01 3.13
N ASP A 12 -16.79 1.82 4.44
CA ASP A 12 -16.14 0.65 5.04
C ASP A 12 -16.76 -0.67 4.57
N THR A 13 -15.99 -1.74 4.67
CA THR A 13 -16.45 -3.09 4.37
C THR A 13 -17.66 -3.44 5.23
N VAL A 14 -18.74 -3.87 4.58
CA VAL A 14 -19.96 -4.31 5.28
C VAL A 14 -19.93 -5.82 5.39
N HIS A 15 -20.02 -6.33 6.62
CA HIS A 15 -20.08 -7.75 6.92
C HIS A 15 -21.55 -8.21 7.05
N TYR A 16 -21.86 -9.33 6.42
CA TYR A 16 -23.14 -10.03 6.49
C TYR A 16 -22.95 -11.39 7.17
N ARG A 17 -24.05 -12.10 7.46
CA ARG A 17 -23.98 -13.42 8.13
C ARG A 17 -23.15 -14.44 7.33
N ASP A 18 -23.19 -14.36 6.01
CA ASP A 18 -22.64 -15.33 5.05
C ASP A 18 -21.64 -14.69 4.07
N GLY A 19 -21.17 -13.46 4.33
CA GLY A 19 -20.22 -12.82 3.43
C GLY A 19 -19.84 -11.39 3.82
N TYR A 20 -19.21 -10.69 2.87
CA TYR A 20 -18.82 -9.30 3.04
C TYR A 20 -18.84 -8.57 1.69
N SER A 21 -19.04 -7.25 1.72
CA SER A 21 -18.98 -6.38 0.57
C SER A 21 -17.87 -5.35 0.78
N VAL A 22 -16.87 -5.37 -0.10
CA VAL A 22 -15.75 -4.43 -0.12
C VAL A 22 -16.06 -3.30 -1.08
N ASP A 23 -16.03 -2.06 -0.59
CA ASP A 23 -16.31 -0.88 -1.41
C ASP A 23 -15.02 -0.16 -1.87
N TYR A 24 -13.88 -0.45 -1.23
CA TYR A 24 -12.57 0.07 -1.60
C TYR A 24 -11.39 -0.84 -1.23
N HIS A 25 -10.29 -0.64 -1.94
CA HIS A 25 -8.95 -1.14 -1.62
C HIS A 25 -8.11 0.00 -1.04
N PHE A 26 -7.41 -0.29 0.06
CA PHE A 26 -6.54 0.64 0.76
C PHE A 26 -5.08 0.40 0.39
N LEU A 27 -4.33 1.47 0.19
CA LEU A 27 -2.87 1.42 0.14
C LEU A 27 -2.31 2.53 1.03
N TYR A 28 -1.50 2.14 2.00
CA TYR A 28 -0.62 3.03 2.75
C TYR A 28 0.71 3.10 2.01
N THR A 29 1.09 4.29 1.56
CA THR A 29 2.29 4.52 0.76
C THR A 29 2.92 5.85 1.13
N GLY A 30 4.06 6.19 0.55
CA GLY A 30 4.78 7.43 0.79
C GLY A 30 6.14 7.39 0.11
N GLU A 31 6.95 8.41 0.37
CA GLU A 31 8.36 8.39 0.01
C GLU A 31 9.07 7.38 0.91
N VAL A 32 9.89 6.50 0.34
CA VAL A 32 10.61 5.49 1.12
C VAL A 32 12.05 5.96 1.32
N GLN A 33 12.49 5.99 2.58
CA GLN A 33 13.89 6.15 2.95
C GLN A 33 14.36 4.85 3.61
N THR A 34 15.52 4.36 3.17
CA THR A 34 16.12 3.16 3.72
C THR A 34 17.38 3.53 4.49
N ASP A 35 17.46 3.08 5.73
CA ASP A 35 18.62 3.25 6.58
C ASP A 35 19.21 1.86 6.90
N GLU A 36 20.50 1.67 6.66
CA GLU A 36 21.21 0.44 6.99
C GLU A 36 21.93 0.60 8.32
N THR A 37 21.79 -0.38 9.21
CA THR A 37 22.45 -0.40 10.51
C THR A 37 23.07 -1.77 10.75
N TRP A 38 24.36 -1.78 11.07
CA TRP A 38 25.04 -3.00 11.48
C TRP A 38 24.60 -3.40 12.89
N ASP A 39 24.08 -4.62 13.06
CA ASP A 39 23.81 -5.20 14.37
C ASP A 39 25.01 -6.05 14.79
N GLU A 40 25.79 -5.55 15.75
CA GLU A 40 26.97 -6.23 16.30
C GLU A 40 26.64 -7.52 17.05
N THR A 41 25.43 -7.66 17.60
CA THR A 41 25.01 -8.83 18.39
C THR A 41 24.70 -10.01 17.49
N GLU A 42 24.00 -9.74 16.38
CA GLU A 42 23.58 -10.75 15.42
C GLU A 42 24.57 -10.92 14.25
N ALA A 43 25.56 -10.03 14.15
CA ALA A 43 26.51 -9.94 13.04
C ALA A 43 25.81 -9.85 11.66
N VAL A 44 24.74 -9.06 11.57
CA VAL A 44 23.96 -8.84 10.34
C VAL A 44 23.74 -7.34 10.08
N THR A 45 23.64 -6.97 8.80
CA THR A 45 23.12 -5.65 8.42
C THR A 45 21.60 -5.68 8.49
N ARG A 46 21.03 -4.85 9.35
CA ARG A 46 19.59 -4.59 9.38
C ARG A 46 19.27 -3.44 8.44
N VAL A 47 18.29 -3.66 7.59
CA VAL A 47 17.76 -2.63 6.71
C VAL A 47 16.43 -2.16 7.27
N VAL A 48 16.37 -0.89 7.67
CA VAL A 48 15.14 -0.26 8.19
C VAL A 48 14.52 0.57 7.10
N VAL A 49 13.25 0.31 6.80
CA VAL A 49 12.48 1.01 5.77
C VAL A 49 11.56 2.01 6.45
N HIS A 50 11.79 3.30 6.20
CA HIS A 50 10.97 4.41 6.71
C HIS A 50 10.06 4.95 5.61
N VAL A 51 8.75 5.01 5.90
CA VAL A 51 7.80 5.74 5.05
C VAL A 51 7.78 7.22 5.48
N ARG A 52 8.39 8.08 4.68
CA ARG A 52 8.33 9.54 4.77
C ARG A 52 7.10 10.04 4.01
N ASN A 53 6.55 11.18 4.45
CA ASN A 53 5.40 11.83 3.80
C ASN A 53 4.24 10.85 3.50
N PRO A 54 3.67 10.19 4.53
CA PRO A 54 2.71 9.13 4.34
C PRO A 54 1.44 9.59 3.63
N ARG A 55 0.91 8.73 2.78
CA ARG A 55 -0.28 8.93 1.96
C ARG A 55 -1.20 7.73 2.06
N PHE A 56 -2.49 8.02 2.08
CA PHE A 56 -3.55 7.03 2.06
C PHE A 56 -4.24 7.07 0.71
N LEU A 57 -4.11 5.99 -0.05
CA LEU A 57 -4.77 5.82 -1.34
C LEU A 57 -5.94 4.86 -1.21
N PHE A 58 -7.15 5.42 -1.35
CA PHE A 58 -8.39 4.65 -1.39
C PHE A 58 -8.79 4.48 -2.86
N THR A 59 -9.02 3.25 -3.31
CA THR A 59 -9.45 2.97 -4.69
C THR A 59 -10.74 2.17 -4.63
N CYS A 60 -11.84 2.69 -5.18
CA CYS A 60 -13.09 1.93 -5.19
C CYS A 60 -12.96 0.64 -6.01
N ALA A 61 -13.81 -0.35 -5.73
CA ALA A 61 -13.78 -1.65 -6.42
C ALA A 61 -13.79 -1.52 -7.96
N ASP A 62 -14.63 -0.63 -8.51
CA ASP A 62 -14.71 -0.39 -9.96
C ASP A 62 -13.40 0.14 -10.55
N CYS A 63 -12.75 1.10 -9.87
CA CYS A 63 -11.46 1.60 -10.33
C CYS A 63 -10.38 0.54 -10.18
N TYR A 64 -10.41 -0.22 -9.07
CA TYR A 64 -9.44 -1.27 -8.82
C TYR A 64 -9.51 -2.42 -9.83
N ALA A 65 -10.68 -2.68 -10.42
CA ALA A 65 -10.84 -3.69 -11.48
C ALA A 65 -10.14 -3.31 -12.80
N ARG A 66 -9.74 -2.05 -12.99
CA ARG A 66 -9.07 -1.59 -14.21
C ARG A 66 -7.56 -1.85 -14.15
N ALA A 67 -7.01 -2.41 -15.23
CA ALA A 67 -5.60 -2.77 -15.30
C ALA A 67 -4.67 -1.55 -15.18
N ASP A 68 -5.02 -0.41 -15.78
CA ASP A 68 -4.21 0.81 -15.70
C ASP A 68 -4.12 1.37 -14.28
N VAL A 69 -5.23 1.32 -13.54
CA VAL A 69 -5.27 1.69 -12.12
C VAL A 69 -4.47 0.73 -11.26
N GLN A 70 -4.52 -0.58 -11.54
CA GLN A 70 -3.69 -1.55 -10.82
C GLN A 70 -2.20 -1.29 -11.09
N GLU A 71 -1.80 -1.08 -12.34
CA GLU A 71 -0.41 -0.78 -12.69
C GLU A 71 0.09 0.50 -12.00
N GLU A 72 -0.70 1.59 -12.06
CA GLU A 72 -0.38 2.84 -11.37
C GLU A 72 -0.20 2.61 -9.87
N ARG A 73 -1.13 1.87 -9.22
CA ARG A 73 -1.06 1.56 -7.79
C ARG A 73 0.17 0.72 -7.45
N SER A 74 0.54 -0.24 -8.29
CA SER A 74 1.73 -1.08 -8.07
C SER A 74 3.01 -0.25 -8.05
N ARG A 75 3.10 0.87 -8.77
CA ARG A 75 4.26 1.78 -8.72
C ARG A 75 4.42 2.48 -7.37
N TRP A 76 3.32 2.65 -6.63
CA TRP A 76 3.32 3.17 -5.26
C TRP A 76 3.59 2.09 -4.21
N PHE A 77 3.51 0.83 -4.61
CA PHE A 77 3.86 -0.30 -3.79
C PHE A 77 5.34 -0.62 -4.05
N ALA A 78 6.22 -0.14 -3.18
CA ALA A 78 7.59 -0.64 -3.12
C ALA A 78 7.57 -1.86 -2.19
N PRO A 79 7.51 -3.11 -2.70
CA PRO A 79 7.74 -4.25 -1.83
C PRO A 79 9.10 -4.08 -1.17
N GLU A 80 9.21 -4.49 0.09
CA GLU A 80 10.45 -4.54 0.84
C GLU A 80 11.51 -5.21 -0.05
N LEU A 81 12.46 -4.40 -0.54
CA LEU A 81 13.74 -4.76 -1.14
C LEU A 81 13.73 -6.14 -1.81
N GLU A 82 13.48 -6.20 -3.13
CA GLU A 82 14.07 -7.29 -3.91
C GLU A 82 15.57 -7.26 -3.60
N SER A 83 16.04 -8.30 -2.91
CA SER A 83 17.45 -8.50 -2.60
C SER A 83 18.20 -8.43 -3.91
N ARG A 84 18.91 -7.32 -4.13
CA ARG A 84 19.84 -7.20 -5.25
C ARG A 84 21.01 -8.12 -4.93
N GLU A 85 20.92 -9.37 -5.38
CA GLU A 85 22.06 -10.26 -5.56
C GLU A 85 23.07 -9.67 -6.56
#